data_AF-I0KZC5-F1
#
_entry.id   AF-I0KZC5-F1
#
_cell.length_a   1.000
_cell.length_b   1.000
_cell.length_c   1.000
_cell.angle_alpha   90.00
_cell.angle_beta   90.00
_cell.angle_gamma   90.00
#
_symmetry.space_group_name_H-M   'P 1'
#
loop_
_entity.id
_entity.type
_entity.pdbx_description
1 polymer ?
#
loop_
_entity_poly.entity_id
_entity_poly.type
_entity_poly.pdbx_seq_one_letter_code
_entity_poly.pdbx_strand_id
1 'polypeptide(L)'
;MSTSAGHRAFQEPESINRAVRRLRRVVDSDDSDDGSDLLQQAADAGAVAVRLAVGHLADADRVVRAAACDLLGSTSAVHGDDVRREAATALIALSDTETDAEVHWSIARALGATCDPRALPTLVTLARSPDSDVRFQVAAAVPMVLDDPPAEAGEAVLIDLCTDPDPTVREWATFGLGWMSTADGNAVRRALWDRTRDTHDEVRADAARGLARRRDARALPLVRELLAQDEVHRLTFQAAAYLGDPSLLPLLDGFDPTAGGVAEALLECDPVRRAERDESVWRILESIHRRRPELRITVFGERCDLGLYLDVTDGADVAAHWFADGLLMRRAGNDPERAADLAIADLDR
;
A
#
# COMPACT_ATOMS: atom_id res chain seq x y z
N MET A 1 -22.86 33.70 -30.81
CA MET A 1 -23.47 32.63 -30.00
C MET A 1 -22.37 31.64 -29.68
N SER A 2 -21.84 31.73 -28.45
CA SER A 2 -21.77 30.61 -27.48
C SER A 2 -20.67 29.59 -27.81
N THR A 3 -19.68 29.31 -26.98
CA THR A 3 -19.60 29.39 -25.51
C THR A 3 -18.16 29.62 -25.05
N SER A 4 -18.01 30.63 -24.20
CA SER A 4 -16.91 30.80 -23.24
C SER A 4 -16.90 29.59 -22.29
N ALA A 5 -15.86 28.77 -22.36
CA ALA A 5 -15.49 27.87 -21.27
C ALA A 5 -14.63 28.68 -20.30
N GLY A 6 -15.27 29.28 -19.31
CA GLY A 6 -14.61 30.06 -18.28
C GLY A 6 -13.64 29.18 -17.49
N HIS A 7 -12.35 29.47 -17.63
CA HIS A 7 -11.40 29.26 -16.54
C HIS A 7 -11.97 30.01 -15.32
N ARG A 8 -12.57 29.28 -14.37
CA ARG A 8 -12.87 29.84 -13.05
C ARG A 8 -11.52 30.19 -12.44
N ALA A 9 -11.22 31.48 -12.36
CA ALA A 9 -10.09 31.98 -11.60
C ALA A 9 -10.19 31.42 -10.17
N PHE A 10 -9.26 30.54 -9.82
CA PHE A 10 -9.15 29.96 -8.50
C PHE A 10 -8.82 31.08 -7.52
N GLN A 11 -9.73 31.42 -6.60
CA GLN A 11 -9.44 32.38 -5.54
C GLN A 11 -8.83 31.62 -4.36
N GLU A 12 -7.50 31.42 -4.44
CA GLU A 12 -6.67 30.58 -3.57
C GLU A 12 -6.99 30.68 -2.06
N PRO A 13 -7.24 31.87 -1.45
CA PRO A 13 -7.56 31.97 -0.02
C PRO A 13 -8.95 31.46 0.35
N GLU A 14 -9.90 31.45 -0.59
CA GLU A 14 -11.27 31.04 -0.29
C GLU A 14 -11.41 29.53 -0.11
N SER A 15 -10.55 28.73 -0.74
CA SER A 15 -10.64 27.27 -0.70
C SER A 15 -10.25 26.72 0.67
N ILE A 16 -9.13 27.15 1.25
CA ILE A 16 -8.76 26.80 2.64
C ILE A 16 -9.81 27.34 3.62
N ASN A 17 -10.21 28.60 3.49
CA ASN A 17 -11.22 29.17 4.39
C ASN A 17 -12.59 28.47 4.28
N ARG A 18 -12.91 27.85 3.14
CA ARG A 18 -14.09 27.00 2.99
C ARG A 18 -13.88 25.61 3.59
N ALA A 19 -12.72 24.99 3.38
CA ALA A 19 -12.34 23.73 4.02
C ALA A 19 -12.34 23.87 5.56
N VAL A 20 -11.69 24.89 6.12
CA VAL A 20 -11.71 25.20 7.56
C VAL A 20 -13.12 25.40 8.09
N ARG A 21 -13.97 26.16 7.40
CA ARG A 21 -15.38 26.35 7.81
C ARG A 21 -16.16 25.04 7.81
N ARG A 22 -15.82 24.08 6.94
CA ARG A 22 -16.47 22.78 6.86
C ARG A 22 -15.93 21.81 7.90
N LEU A 23 -14.61 21.76 8.08
CA LEU A 23 -13.96 21.00 9.15
C LEU A 23 -14.47 21.44 10.52
N ARG A 24 -14.64 22.74 10.78
CA ARG A 24 -15.28 23.23 12.01
C ARG A 24 -16.71 22.69 12.20
N ARG A 25 -17.49 22.55 11.13
CA ARG A 25 -18.84 21.97 11.23
C ARG A 25 -18.80 20.47 11.52
N VAL A 26 -17.85 19.73 10.93
CA VAL A 26 -17.64 18.31 11.21
C VAL A 26 -17.18 18.09 12.65
N VAL A 27 -16.34 18.99 13.20
CA VAL A 27 -16.00 18.96 14.63
C VAL A 27 -17.23 19.25 15.51
N ASP A 28 -18.15 20.10 15.04
CA ASP A 28 -19.37 20.47 15.78
C ASP A 28 -20.58 19.53 15.54
N SER A 29 -20.53 18.64 14.54
CA SER A 29 -21.61 17.71 14.17
C SER A 29 -21.04 16.36 13.75
N ASP A 30 -21.58 15.26 14.27
CA ASP A 30 -21.28 13.85 13.92
C ASP A 30 -21.46 13.50 12.41
N ASP A 31 -21.63 14.48 11.51
CA ASP A 31 -21.76 14.30 10.07
C ASP A 31 -20.39 14.07 9.41
N SER A 32 -20.25 12.92 8.75
CA SER A 32 -19.03 12.40 8.13
C SER A 32 -18.69 12.99 6.74
N ASP A 33 -19.26 14.14 6.38
CA ASP A 33 -19.01 14.75 5.07
C ASP A 33 -17.77 15.65 5.16
N ASP A 34 -16.62 14.99 5.14
CA ASP A 34 -15.30 15.59 5.30
C ASP A 34 -15.06 16.71 4.26
N GLY A 35 -14.25 17.71 4.63
CA GLY A 35 -13.89 18.78 3.69
C GLY A 35 -12.99 18.32 2.53
N SER A 36 -12.82 17.02 2.30
CA SER A 36 -11.77 16.43 1.46
C SER A 36 -11.89 16.87 0.00
N ASP A 37 -13.11 16.94 -0.55
CA ASP A 37 -13.32 17.39 -1.94
C ASP A 37 -12.78 18.80 -2.21
N LEU A 38 -12.89 19.71 -1.22
CA LEU A 38 -12.40 21.07 -1.35
C LEU A 38 -10.87 21.14 -1.25
N LEU A 39 -10.30 20.32 -0.37
CA LEU A 39 -8.84 20.18 -0.25
C LEU A 39 -8.27 19.53 -1.51
N GLN A 40 -8.95 18.55 -2.09
CA GLN A 40 -8.55 17.90 -3.33
C GLN A 40 -8.55 18.87 -4.52
N GLN A 41 -9.58 19.71 -4.63
CA GLN A 41 -9.60 20.78 -5.64
C GLN A 41 -8.49 21.81 -5.43
N ALA A 42 -8.13 22.11 -4.18
CA ALA A 42 -7.01 23.00 -3.87
C ALA A 42 -5.66 22.34 -4.16
N ALA A 43 -5.54 21.04 -3.95
CA ALA A 43 -4.33 20.26 -4.20
C ALA A 43 -3.89 20.32 -5.66
N ASP A 44 -4.81 20.46 -6.62
CA ASP A 44 -4.49 20.62 -8.05
C ASP A 44 -3.54 21.81 -8.34
N ALA A 45 -3.51 22.81 -7.46
CA ALA A 45 -2.62 23.97 -7.59
C ALA A 45 -1.14 23.69 -7.22
N GLY A 46 -0.80 22.47 -6.78
CA GLY A 46 0.57 22.00 -6.58
C GLY A 46 1.38 22.88 -5.64
N ALA A 47 2.52 23.40 -6.11
CA ALA A 47 3.40 24.25 -5.30
C ALA A 47 2.71 25.52 -4.75
N VAL A 48 1.66 26.02 -5.39
CA VAL A 48 0.85 27.13 -4.85
C VAL A 48 0.09 26.67 -3.61
N ALA A 49 -0.52 25.48 -3.65
CA ALA A 49 -1.22 24.89 -2.51
C ALA A 49 -0.27 24.64 -1.34
N VAL A 50 0.96 24.18 -1.61
CA VAL A 50 2.00 24.02 -0.58
C VAL A 50 2.30 25.35 0.11
N ARG A 51 2.65 26.40 -0.65
CA ARG A 51 2.96 27.72 -0.06
C ARG A 51 1.81 28.27 0.76
N LEU A 52 0.58 28.11 0.27
CA LEU A 52 -0.62 28.54 0.98
C LEU A 52 -0.77 27.78 2.30
N ALA A 53 -0.69 26.44 2.28
CA ALA A 53 -0.79 25.61 3.47
C ALA A 53 0.30 25.93 4.50
N VAL A 54 1.56 26.08 4.05
CA VAL A 54 2.69 26.47 4.92
C VAL A 54 2.42 27.77 5.66
N GLY A 55 1.78 28.75 5.02
CA GLY A 55 1.38 30.01 5.66
C GLY A 55 0.37 29.86 6.80
N HIS A 56 -0.35 28.74 6.86
CA HIS A 56 -1.38 28.43 7.86
C HIS A 56 -0.92 27.46 8.96
N LEU A 57 0.28 26.86 8.86
CA LEU A 57 0.79 25.94 9.87
C LEU A 57 1.09 26.62 11.22
N ALA A 58 1.27 27.94 11.24
CA ALA A 58 1.51 28.70 12.48
C ALA A 58 0.25 29.40 13.01
N ASP A 59 -0.94 29.07 12.49
CA ASP A 59 -2.19 29.68 12.93
C ASP A 59 -2.51 29.33 14.39
N ALA A 60 -3.10 30.27 15.13
CA ALA A 60 -3.49 30.04 16.51
C ALA A 60 -4.60 28.99 16.64
N ASP A 61 -5.44 28.84 15.61
CA ASP A 61 -6.51 27.85 15.57
C ASP A 61 -5.99 26.49 15.09
N ARG A 62 -6.14 25.48 15.97
CA ARG A 62 -5.80 24.08 15.67
C ARG A 62 -6.50 23.54 14.42
N VAL A 63 -7.74 23.95 14.14
CA VAL A 63 -8.50 23.47 12.97
C VAL A 63 -7.90 24.03 11.67
N VAL A 64 -7.36 25.25 11.71
CA VAL A 64 -6.65 25.84 10.56
C VAL A 64 -5.34 25.10 10.31
N ARG A 65 -4.60 24.77 11.38
CA ARG A 65 -3.36 23.99 11.27
C ARG A 65 -3.60 22.58 10.75
N ALA A 66 -4.65 21.88 11.24
CA ALA A 66 -5.05 20.57 10.74
C ALA A 66 -5.41 20.62 9.25
N ALA A 67 -6.26 21.58 8.83
CA ALA A 67 -6.62 21.77 7.42
C ALA A 67 -5.40 22.05 6.52
N ALA A 68 -4.41 22.79 7.03
CA ALA A 68 -3.17 23.03 6.31
C ALA A 68 -2.35 21.74 6.14
N CYS A 69 -2.22 20.93 7.19
CA CYS A 69 -1.57 19.61 7.09
C CYS A 69 -2.28 18.69 6.09
N ASP A 70 -3.61 18.66 6.14
CA ASP A 70 -4.42 17.87 5.23
C ASP A 70 -4.25 18.30 3.76
N LEU A 71 -4.18 19.61 3.50
CA LEU A 71 -3.89 20.13 2.16
C LEU A 71 -2.50 19.71 1.68
N LEU A 72 -1.49 19.74 2.55
CA LEU A 72 -0.14 19.28 2.22
C LEU A 72 -0.14 17.78 1.85
N GLY A 73 -0.90 16.96 2.58
CA GLY A 73 -1.10 15.54 2.28
C GLY A 73 -1.78 15.32 0.93
N SER A 74 -2.93 15.95 0.69
CA SER A 74 -3.66 15.85 -0.59
C SER A 74 -2.83 16.34 -1.78
N THR A 75 -2.06 17.41 -1.60
CA THR A 75 -1.15 17.94 -2.65
C THR A 75 -0.02 16.95 -2.92
N SER A 76 0.54 16.32 -1.89
CA SER A 76 1.60 15.32 -2.04
C SER A 76 1.13 14.05 -2.75
N ALA A 77 -0.13 13.65 -2.52
CA ALA A 77 -0.71 12.46 -3.13
C ALA A 77 -0.83 12.54 -4.66
N VAL A 78 -0.99 13.74 -5.23
CA VAL A 78 -1.25 13.94 -6.67
C VAL A 78 -0.11 14.60 -7.44
N HIS A 79 0.92 15.10 -6.76
CA HIS A 79 2.08 15.75 -7.37
C HIS A 79 3.40 15.01 -7.10
N GLY A 80 4.43 15.35 -7.88
CA GLY A 80 5.74 14.70 -7.86
C GLY A 80 6.65 15.08 -6.69
N ASP A 81 7.86 14.53 -6.71
CA ASP A 81 8.80 14.50 -5.59
C ASP A 81 9.16 15.87 -5.00
N ASP A 82 9.24 16.92 -5.82
CA ASP A 82 9.56 18.27 -5.33
C ASP A 82 8.50 18.79 -4.36
N VAL A 83 7.22 18.59 -4.68
CA VAL A 83 6.08 18.96 -3.84
C VAL A 83 6.08 18.12 -2.56
N ARG A 84 6.27 16.80 -2.69
CA ARG A 84 6.31 15.87 -1.56
C ARG A 84 7.41 16.25 -0.57
N ARG A 85 8.60 16.59 -1.08
CA ARG A 85 9.77 16.97 -0.28
C ARG A 85 9.55 18.29 0.48
N GLU A 86 8.94 19.28 -0.17
CA GLU A 86 8.60 20.57 0.46
C GLU A 86 7.54 20.39 1.55
N ALA A 87 6.47 19.64 1.25
CA ALA A 87 5.43 19.31 2.20
C ALA A 87 5.97 18.54 3.42
N ALA A 88 6.78 17.50 3.21
CA ALA A 88 7.42 16.76 4.30
C ALA A 88 8.28 17.66 5.19
N THR A 89 9.06 18.57 4.60
CA THR A 89 9.89 19.52 5.36
C THR A 89 9.04 20.40 6.27
N ALA A 90 7.92 20.91 5.78
CA ALA A 90 7.03 21.77 6.54
C ALA A 90 6.31 21.00 7.68
N LEU A 91 5.85 19.79 7.41
CA LEU A 91 5.17 18.93 8.39
C LEU A 91 6.11 18.48 9.52
N ILE A 92 7.36 18.10 9.19
CA ILE A 92 8.38 17.75 10.18
C ILE A 92 8.65 18.94 11.09
N ALA A 93 8.83 20.14 10.53
CA ALA A 93 9.08 21.36 11.30
C ALA A 93 7.90 21.75 12.21
N LEU A 94 6.66 21.57 11.75
CA LEU A 94 5.48 21.80 12.60
C LEU A 94 5.43 20.83 13.78
N SER A 95 5.77 19.55 13.55
CA SER A 95 5.70 18.53 14.59
C SER A 95 6.62 18.79 15.78
N ASP A 96 7.69 19.59 15.62
CA ASP A 96 8.61 19.94 16.71
C ASP A 96 7.96 20.83 17.78
N THR A 97 6.88 21.55 17.43
CA THR A 97 6.22 22.52 18.31
C THR A 97 4.73 22.24 18.53
N GLU A 98 4.11 21.39 17.71
CA GLU A 98 2.70 21.04 17.84
C GLU A 98 2.45 20.16 19.07
N THR A 99 1.32 20.38 19.73
CA THR A 99 0.89 19.65 20.94
C THR A 99 -0.55 19.14 20.88
N ASP A 100 -1.33 19.60 19.90
CA ASP A 100 -2.73 19.22 19.72
C ASP A 100 -2.86 17.87 19.00
N ALA A 101 -3.65 16.95 19.57
CA ALA A 101 -3.80 15.59 19.06
C ALA A 101 -4.46 15.54 17.67
N GLU A 102 -5.42 16.43 17.38
CA GLU A 102 -6.06 16.48 16.05
C GLU A 102 -5.06 16.93 14.99
N VAL A 103 -4.19 17.89 15.32
CA VAL A 103 -3.13 18.32 14.39
C VAL A 103 -2.06 17.24 14.25
N HIS A 104 -1.68 16.53 15.32
CA HIS A 104 -0.77 15.38 15.23
C HIS A 104 -1.32 14.26 14.34
N TRP A 105 -2.63 13.99 14.41
CA TRP A 105 -3.31 13.06 13.51
C TRP A 105 -3.16 13.49 12.06
N SER A 106 -3.43 14.77 11.74
CA SER A 106 -3.27 15.32 10.39
C SER A 106 -1.81 15.32 9.92
N ILE A 107 -0.86 15.60 10.82
CA ILE A 107 0.58 15.53 10.53
C ILE A 107 0.96 14.10 10.14
N ALA A 108 0.61 13.10 10.95
CA ALA A 108 0.96 11.71 10.68
C ALA A 108 0.40 11.25 9.32
N ARG A 109 -0.88 11.53 9.05
CA ARG A 109 -1.54 11.21 7.78
C ARG A 109 -0.86 11.89 6.58
N ALA A 110 -0.59 13.19 6.71
CA ALA A 110 0.04 13.96 5.63
C ALA A 110 1.48 13.50 5.38
N LEU A 111 2.25 13.14 6.41
CA LEU A 111 3.59 12.57 6.29
C LEU A 111 3.56 11.22 5.56
N GLY A 112 2.56 10.36 5.80
CA GLY A 112 2.39 9.14 5.02
C GLY A 112 2.17 9.42 3.53
N ALA A 113 1.38 10.45 3.20
CA ALA A 113 1.09 10.83 1.83
C ALA A 113 2.27 11.47 1.08
N THR A 114 3.31 11.97 1.78
CA THR A 114 4.52 12.46 1.13
C THR A 114 5.41 11.32 0.63
N CYS A 115 5.27 10.11 1.18
CA CYS A 115 6.20 9.00 0.96
C CYS A 115 7.68 9.38 1.20
N ASP A 116 7.95 10.40 2.02
CA ASP A 116 9.31 10.90 2.25
C ASP A 116 9.95 10.19 3.45
N PRO A 117 11.04 9.43 3.28
CA PRO A 117 11.65 8.67 4.37
C PRO A 117 12.15 9.53 5.54
N ARG A 118 12.38 10.84 5.32
CA ARG A 118 12.76 11.79 6.39
C ARG A 118 11.67 11.96 7.44
N ALA A 119 10.43 11.55 7.15
CA ALA A 119 9.30 11.60 8.08
C ALA A 119 9.38 10.57 9.21
N LEU A 120 10.17 9.50 9.04
CA LEU A 120 10.17 8.36 9.96
C LEU A 120 10.46 8.75 11.43
N PRO A 121 11.45 9.60 11.77
CA PRO A 121 11.69 10.01 13.16
C PRO A 121 10.50 10.72 13.81
N THR A 122 9.76 11.50 13.02
CA THR A 122 8.54 12.17 13.48
C THR A 122 7.45 11.15 13.78
N LEU A 123 7.21 10.20 12.87
CA LEU A 123 6.23 9.13 13.08
C LEU A 123 6.59 8.23 14.28
N VAL A 124 7.86 7.93 14.50
CA VAL A 124 8.35 7.21 15.70
C VAL A 124 8.01 7.95 16.99
N THR A 125 8.03 9.28 16.97
CA THR A 125 7.66 10.11 18.12
C THR A 125 6.14 10.07 18.34
N LEU A 126 5.36 10.27 17.28
CA LEU A 126 3.90 10.23 17.32
C LEU A 126 3.33 8.85 17.68
N ALA A 127 4.07 7.76 17.42
CA ALA A 127 3.70 6.40 17.83
C ALA A 127 3.48 6.27 19.35
N ARG A 128 4.05 7.17 20.15
CA ARG A 128 3.93 7.21 21.61
C ARG A 128 2.80 8.13 22.10
N SER A 129 1.98 8.65 21.20
CA SER A 129 0.86 9.52 21.56
C SER A 129 -0.10 8.81 22.53
N PRO A 130 -0.63 9.50 23.56
CA PRO A 130 -1.69 8.94 24.40
C PRO A 130 -2.99 8.72 23.60
N ASP A 131 -3.17 9.44 22.50
CA ASP A 131 -4.34 9.39 21.63
C ASP A 131 -4.25 8.21 20.64
N SER A 132 -5.26 7.32 20.66
CA SER A 132 -5.31 6.13 19.80
C SER A 132 -5.47 6.48 18.33
N ASP A 133 -6.15 7.57 17.99
CA ASP A 133 -6.36 7.98 16.59
C ASP A 133 -5.04 8.43 15.98
N VAL A 134 -4.20 9.13 16.75
CA VAL A 134 -2.83 9.48 16.33
C VAL A 134 -1.99 8.22 16.11
N ARG A 135 -2.02 7.25 17.05
CA ARG A 135 -1.26 6.00 16.91
C ARG A 135 -1.74 5.16 15.72
N PHE A 136 -3.04 5.16 15.46
CA PHE A 136 -3.64 4.53 14.28
C PHE A 136 -3.08 5.16 13.00
N GLN A 137 -3.06 6.49 12.91
CA GLN A 137 -2.50 7.15 11.73
C GLN A 137 -1.01 6.89 11.56
N VAL A 138 -0.25 6.76 12.65
CA VAL A 138 1.14 6.33 12.57
C VAL A 138 1.26 4.91 11.99
N ALA A 139 0.42 3.97 12.42
CA ALA A 139 0.41 2.61 11.87
C ALA A 139 0.12 2.59 10.36
N ALA A 140 -0.77 3.46 9.88
CA ALA A 140 -1.07 3.62 8.46
C ALA A 140 0.03 4.35 7.67
N ALA A 141 0.69 5.34 8.28
CA ALA A 141 1.68 6.19 7.61
C ALA A 141 3.09 5.59 7.55
N VAL A 142 3.51 4.85 8.59
CA VAL A 142 4.88 4.29 8.66
C VAL A 142 5.22 3.47 7.42
N PRO A 143 4.42 2.49 6.97
CA PRO A 143 4.76 1.68 5.80
C PRO A 143 4.91 2.49 4.50
N MET A 144 4.27 3.67 4.41
CA MET A 144 4.33 4.53 3.23
C MET A 144 5.65 5.30 3.10
N VAL A 145 6.41 5.42 4.19
CA VAL A 145 7.68 6.16 4.26
C VAL A 145 8.88 5.24 4.50
N LEU A 146 8.70 3.92 4.49
CA LEU A 146 9.81 2.98 4.57
C LEU A 146 10.49 2.84 3.20
N ASP A 147 11.82 2.84 3.22
CA ASP A 147 12.61 2.37 2.10
C ASP A 147 12.44 0.85 1.89
N ASP A 148 12.95 0.31 0.78
CA ASP A 148 13.11 -1.12 0.56
C ASP A 148 14.62 -1.44 0.37
N PRO A 149 15.28 -2.13 1.31
CA PRO A 149 14.72 -2.75 2.51
C PRO A 149 14.29 -1.74 3.59
N PRO A 150 13.27 -2.08 4.40
CA PRO A 150 12.73 -1.20 5.42
C PRO A 150 13.73 -0.89 6.54
N ALA A 151 13.67 0.34 7.05
CA ALA A 151 14.47 0.77 8.19
C ALA A 151 14.02 0.07 9.49
N GLU A 152 14.98 -0.41 10.29
CA GLU A 152 14.74 -1.13 11.55
C GLU A 152 13.82 -0.35 12.52
N ALA A 153 13.97 0.98 12.58
CA ALA A 153 13.13 1.83 13.42
C ALA A 153 11.65 1.79 13.02
N GLY A 154 11.36 1.72 11.72
CA GLY A 154 9.99 1.61 11.22
C GLY A 154 9.38 0.24 11.50
N GLU A 155 10.16 -0.82 11.32
CA GLU A 155 9.75 -2.17 11.71
C GLU A 155 9.43 -2.27 13.21
N ALA A 156 10.30 -1.70 14.06
CA ALA A 156 10.11 -1.69 15.50
C ALA A 156 8.81 -0.98 15.90
N VAL A 157 8.50 0.17 15.28
CA VAL A 157 7.24 0.89 15.53
C VAL A 157 6.03 0.02 15.16
N LEU A 158 6.01 -0.61 13.98
CA LEU A 158 4.90 -1.46 13.58
C LEU A 158 4.76 -2.69 14.50
N ILE A 159 5.87 -3.29 14.93
CA ILE A 159 5.87 -4.40 15.88
C ILE A 159 5.28 -3.98 17.23
N ASP A 160 5.67 -2.81 17.75
CA ASP A 160 5.14 -2.29 19.01
C ASP A 160 3.63 -2.02 18.89
N LEU A 161 3.19 -1.35 17.81
CA LEU A 161 1.78 -1.03 17.55
C LEU A 161 0.92 -2.29 17.29
N CYS A 162 1.51 -3.41 16.87
CA CYS A 162 0.78 -4.68 16.84
C CYS A 162 0.28 -5.10 18.23
N THR A 163 0.82 -4.55 19.33
CA THR A 163 0.42 -4.86 20.71
C THR A 163 -0.46 -3.79 21.36
N ASP A 164 -0.91 -2.79 20.58
CA ASP A 164 -1.70 -1.68 21.09
C ASP A 164 -3.00 -2.12 21.77
N PRO A 165 -3.46 -1.46 22.86
CA PRO A 165 -4.76 -1.75 23.44
C PRO A 165 -5.92 -1.49 22.45
N ASP A 166 -5.78 -0.53 21.55
CA ASP A 166 -6.80 -0.21 20.56
C ASP A 166 -6.78 -1.21 19.38
N PRO A 167 -7.92 -1.84 19.04
CA PRO A 167 -7.98 -2.84 17.98
C PRO A 167 -7.71 -2.27 16.59
N THR A 168 -8.12 -1.04 16.30
CA THR A 168 -7.88 -0.38 15.00
C THR A 168 -6.39 -0.14 14.81
N VAL A 169 -5.68 0.28 15.87
CA VAL A 169 -4.22 0.43 15.82
C VAL A 169 -3.53 -0.92 15.55
N ARG A 170 -3.94 -1.99 16.25
CA ARG A 170 -3.38 -3.34 16.02
C ARG A 170 -3.62 -3.84 14.61
N GLU A 171 -4.81 -3.62 14.08
CA GLU A 171 -5.19 -4.01 12.72
C GLU A 171 -4.27 -3.35 11.70
N TRP A 172 -4.18 -2.03 11.71
CA TRP A 172 -3.36 -1.28 10.76
C TRP A 172 -1.86 -1.58 10.90
N ALA A 173 -1.38 -1.80 12.12
CA ALA A 173 -0.01 -2.23 12.35
C ALA A 173 0.25 -3.64 11.77
N THR A 174 -0.70 -4.56 11.94
CA THR A 174 -0.63 -5.93 11.39
C THR A 174 -0.71 -5.93 9.87
N PHE A 175 -1.59 -5.10 9.30
CA PHE A 175 -1.70 -4.89 7.86
C PHE A 175 -0.42 -4.28 7.28
N GLY A 176 0.09 -3.21 7.89
CA GLY A 176 1.32 -2.54 7.49
C GLY A 176 2.52 -3.49 7.52
N LEU A 177 2.68 -4.23 8.61
CA LEU A 177 3.77 -5.20 8.76
C LEU A 177 3.58 -6.42 7.84
N GLY A 178 2.36 -6.94 7.72
CA GLY A 178 2.05 -8.16 6.98
C GLY A 178 2.05 -7.99 5.46
N TRP A 179 1.56 -6.85 4.97
CA TRP A 179 1.23 -6.61 3.56
C TRP A 179 1.94 -5.42 2.92
N MET A 180 2.08 -4.30 3.61
CA MET A 180 2.71 -3.12 3.00
C MET A 180 4.23 -3.23 3.02
N SER A 181 4.78 -3.76 4.11
CA SER A 181 6.22 -3.96 4.28
C SER A 181 6.69 -5.31 3.74
N THR A 182 7.84 -5.32 3.09
CA THR A 182 8.61 -6.51 2.70
C THR A 182 9.46 -7.07 3.84
N ALA A 183 9.55 -6.38 4.99
CA ALA A 183 10.34 -6.76 6.17
C ALA A 183 10.15 -8.23 6.54
N ASP A 184 11.24 -8.93 6.89
CA ASP A 184 11.16 -10.31 7.36
C ASP A 184 12.26 -10.61 8.38
N GLY A 185 11.97 -11.55 9.26
CA GLY A 185 12.85 -11.90 10.36
C GLY A 185 12.06 -12.46 11.54
N ASN A 186 12.79 -12.98 12.53
CA ASN A 186 12.17 -13.60 13.70
C ASN A 186 11.26 -12.64 14.48
N ALA A 187 11.59 -11.35 14.55
CA ALA A 187 10.78 -10.35 15.23
C ALA A 187 9.44 -10.12 14.50
N VAL A 188 9.50 -9.85 13.19
CA VAL A 188 8.33 -9.68 12.32
C VAL A 188 7.42 -10.92 12.36
N ARG A 189 7.98 -12.11 12.16
CA ARG A 189 7.22 -13.37 12.17
C ARG A 189 6.64 -13.72 13.55
N ARG A 190 7.22 -13.21 14.64
CA ARG A 190 6.66 -13.37 15.99
C ARG A 190 5.49 -12.40 16.20
N ALA A 191 5.66 -11.13 15.85
CA ALA A 191 4.60 -10.13 15.96
C ALA A 191 3.34 -10.57 15.19
N LEU A 192 3.51 -11.01 13.94
CA LEU A 192 2.41 -11.57 13.14
C LEU A 192 1.83 -12.83 13.79
N TRP A 193 2.66 -13.77 14.27
CA TRP A 193 2.16 -14.97 14.94
C TRP A 193 1.30 -14.66 16.18
N ASP A 194 1.67 -13.66 16.97
CA ASP A 194 0.91 -13.28 18.16
C ASP A 194 -0.49 -12.71 17.81
N ARG A 195 -0.63 -12.10 16.63
CA ARG A 195 -1.89 -11.58 16.10
C ARG A 195 -2.82 -12.64 15.50
N THR A 196 -2.32 -13.85 15.23
CA THR A 196 -3.16 -14.98 14.76
C THR A 196 -4.21 -15.43 15.79
N ARG A 197 -4.11 -14.94 17.03
CA ARG A 197 -5.05 -15.20 18.14
C ARG A 197 -5.78 -13.93 18.60
N ASP A 198 -5.78 -12.87 17.79
CA ASP A 198 -6.51 -11.65 18.14
C ASP A 198 -8.03 -11.91 18.26
N THR A 199 -8.66 -11.17 19.15
CA THR A 199 -10.11 -11.11 19.30
C THR A 199 -10.85 -10.70 18.04
N HIS A 200 -10.22 -9.93 17.14
CA HIS A 200 -10.82 -9.46 15.89
C HIS A 200 -10.43 -10.36 14.71
N ASP A 201 -11.43 -10.81 13.96
CA ASP A 201 -11.28 -11.78 12.88
C ASP A 201 -10.41 -11.25 11.73
N GLU A 202 -10.55 -9.98 11.39
CA GLU A 202 -9.75 -9.30 10.37
C GLU A 202 -8.25 -9.32 10.73
N VAL A 203 -7.91 -8.99 11.98
CA VAL A 203 -6.54 -9.03 12.50
C VAL A 203 -5.94 -10.44 12.45
N ARG A 204 -6.73 -11.47 12.79
CA ARG A 204 -6.28 -12.87 12.69
C ARG A 204 -6.00 -13.27 11.24
N ALA A 205 -6.89 -12.91 10.32
CA ALA A 205 -6.75 -13.23 8.91
C ALA A 205 -5.55 -12.51 8.28
N ASP A 206 -5.34 -11.24 8.62
CA ASP A 206 -4.19 -10.46 8.18
C ASP A 206 -2.86 -11.01 8.70
N ALA A 207 -2.82 -11.42 9.97
CA ALA A 207 -1.67 -12.07 10.56
C ALA A 207 -1.31 -13.38 9.85
N ALA A 208 -2.31 -14.25 9.59
CA ALA A 208 -2.13 -15.49 8.86
C ALA A 208 -1.63 -15.23 7.43
N ARG A 209 -2.20 -14.23 6.75
CA ARG A 209 -1.79 -13.79 5.42
C ARG A 209 -0.36 -13.27 5.39
N GLY A 210 0.03 -12.42 6.35
CA GLY A 210 1.39 -11.90 6.46
C GLY A 210 2.44 -12.99 6.69
N LEU A 211 2.11 -14.04 7.46
CA LEU A 211 2.95 -15.22 7.65
C LEU A 211 3.04 -16.08 6.38
N ALA A 212 1.90 -16.33 5.73
CA ALA A 212 1.84 -17.07 4.47
C ALA A 212 2.66 -16.39 3.37
N ARG A 213 2.54 -15.07 3.23
CA ARG A 213 3.32 -14.25 2.29
C ARG A 213 4.83 -14.36 2.50
N ARG A 214 5.27 -14.61 3.74
CA ARG A 214 6.69 -14.85 4.10
C ARG A 214 7.08 -16.33 4.04
N ARG A 215 6.21 -17.19 3.50
CA ARG A 215 6.37 -18.64 3.42
C ARG A 215 6.69 -19.27 4.79
N ASP A 216 6.12 -18.73 5.86
CA ASP A 216 6.23 -19.33 7.19
C ASP A 216 5.35 -20.57 7.27
N ALA A 217 5.98 -21.75 7.42
CA ALA A 217 5.28 -23.03 7.44
C ALA A 217 4.23 -23.13 8.55
N ARG A 218 4.33 -22.31 9.61
CA ARG A 218 3.33 -22.28 10.68
C ARG A 218 1.98 -21.70 10.23
N ALA A 219 1.93 -20.98 9.11
CA ALA A 219 0.70 -20.44 8.56
C ALA A 219 -0.23 -21.52 7.98
N LEU A 220 0.30 -22.63 7.47
CA LEU A 220 -0.51 -23.69 6.85
C LEU A 220 -1.63 -24.24 7.75
N PRO A 221 -1.38 -24.69 8.99
CA PRO A 221 -2.45 -25.14 9.87
C PRO A 221 -3.46 -24.02 10.21
N LEU A 222 -3.03 -22.76 10.30
CA LEU A 222 -3.91 -21.62 10.57
C LEU A 222 -4.85 -21.35 9.40
N VAL A 223 -4.32 -21.30 8.19
CA VAL A 223 -5.11 -21.09 6.96
C VAL A 223 -6.09 -22.25 6.76
N ARG A 224 -5.68 -23.49 7.06
CA ARG A 224 -6.57 -24.66 7.03
C ARG A 224 -7.74 -24.51 7.99
N GLU A 225 -7.47 -24.07 9.23
CA GLU A 225 -8.52 -23.84 10.23
C GLU A 225 -9.48 -22.73 9.79
N LEU A 226 -8.95 -21.62 9.28
CA LEU A 226 -9.75 -20.48 8.79
C LEU A 226 -10.62 -20.84 7.58
N LEU A 227 -10.12 -21.66 6.64
CA LEU A 227 -10.89 -22.13 5.48
C LEU A 227 -12.00 -23.13 5.85
N ALA A 228 -11.91 -23.77 7.03
CA ALA A 228 -12.89 -24.75 7.49
C ALA A 228 -14.05 -24.12 8.30
N GLN A 229 -14.05 -22.80 8.48
CA GLN A 229 -15.12 -22.07 9.15
C GLN A 229 -16.29 -21.82 8.21
N ASP A 230 -17.49 -21.63 8.76
CA ASP A 230 -18.69 -21.35 7.97
C ASP A 230 -18.59 -20.03 7.20
N GLU A 231 -17.99 -19.01 7.83
CA GLU A 231 -17.73 -17.71 7.25
C GLU A 231 -16.22 -17.51 7.10
N VAL A 232 -15.75 -17.42 5.86
CA VAL A 232 -14.32 -17.31 5.55
C VAL A 232 -14.00 -15.89 5.12
N HIS A 233 -13.08 -15.25 5.86
CA HIS A 233 -12.59 -13.93 5.50
C HIS A 233 -11.83 -13.96 4.15
N ARG A 234 -12.05 -12.98 3.28
CA ARG A 234 -11.43 -12.90 1.93
C ARG A 234 -9.89 -13.02 1.94
N LEU A 235 -9.25 -12.55 3.01
CA LEU A 235 -7.80 -12.59 3.18
C LEU A 235 -7.25 -14.01 3.38
N THR A 236 -8.09 -14.93 3.86
CA THR A 236 -7.73 -16.34 4.01
C THR A 236 -7.45 -17.00 2.66
N PHE A 237 -8.19 -16.64 1.61
CA PHE A 237 -7.92 -17.13 0.25
C PHE A 237 -6.57 -16.62 -0.27
N GLN A 238 -6.25 -15.35 -0.03
CA GLN A 238 -4.93 -14.81 -0.37
C GLN A 238 -3.83 -15.53 0.40
N ALA A 239 -4.02 -15.81 1.69
CA ALA A 239 -3.07 -16.59 2.48
C ALA A 239 -2.87 -18.01 1.91
N ALA A 240 -3.94 -18.67 1.46
CA ALA A 240 -3.85 -19.96 0.78
C ALA A 240 -3.05 -19.87 -0.51
N ALA A 241 -3.28 -18.84 -1.33
CA ALA A 241 -2.50 -18.59 -2.55
C ALA A 241 -1.01 -18.43 -2.26
N TYR A 242 -0.64 -17.66 -1.22
CA TYR A 242 0.76 -17.52 -0.78
C TYR A 242 1.36 -18.77 -0.16
N LEU A 243 0.56 -19.73 0.31
CA LEU A 243 1.10 -21.02 0.70
C LEU A 243 1.31 -21.91 -0.53
N GLY A 244 0.41 -21.85 -1.51
CA GLY A 244 0.44 -22.66 -2.73
C GLY A 244 0.46 -24.17 -2.43
N ASP A 245 -0.07 -24.55 -1.26
CA ASP A 245 -0.02 -25.92 -0.75
C ASP A 245 -1.19 -26.74 -1.31
N PRO A 246 -0.93 -27.84 -2.06
CA PRO A 246 -2.00 -28.63 -2.68
C PRO A 246 -3.00 -29.24 -1.71
N SER A 247 -2.66 -29.38 -0.43
CA SER A 247 -3.59 -29.88 0.59
C SER A 247 -4.73 -28.92 0.91
N LEU A 248 -4.67 -27.67 0.44
CA LEU A 248 -5.71 -26.66 0.61
C LEU A 248 -6.79 -26.76 -0.48
N LEU A 249 -6.52 -27.41 -1.63
CA LEU A 249 -7.49 -27.50 -2.74
C LEU A 249 -8.87 -28.05 -2.32
N PRO A 250 -8.98 -29.17 -1.55
CA PRO A 250 -10.29 -29.69 -1.17
C PRO A 250 -11.11 -28.73 -0.31
N LEU A 251 -10.46 -27.80 0.38
CA LEU A 251 -11.12 -26.77 1.18
C LEU A 251 -11.53 -25.58 0.32
N LEU A 252 -10.86 -25.34 -0.80
CA LEU A 252 -11.15 -24.26 -1.73
C LEU A 252 -12.23 -24.62 -2.75
N ASP A 253 -12.36 -25.91 -3.12
CA ASP A 253 -13.26 -26.39 -4.18
C ASP A 253 -14.75 -26.05 -3.99
N GLY A 254 -15.18 -25.80 -2.75
CA GLY A 254 -16.56 -25.43 -2.42
C GLY A 254 -16.91 -23.95 -2.60
N PHE A 255 -15.92 -23.10 -2.83
CA PHE A 255 -16.12 -21.64 -2.94
C PHE A 255 -16.35 -21.21 -4.39
N ASP A 256 -17.15 -20.17 -4.58
CA ASP A 256 -17.36 -19.55 -5.89
C ASP A 256 -16.02 -18.99 -6.41
N PRO A 257 -15.50 -19.48 -7.56
CA PRO A 257 -14.24 -18.98 -8.13
C PRO A 257 -14.27 -17.49 -8.49
N THR A 258 -15.45 -16.87 -8.62
CA THR A 258 -15.60 -15.45 -8.89
C THR A 258 -15.50 -14.58 -7.63
N ALA A 259 -15.57 -15.18 -6.45
CA ALA A 259 -15.35 -14.48 -5.19
C ALA A 259 -13.87 -14.05 -5.05
N GLY A 260 -13.66 -12.90 -4.41
CA GLY A 260 -12.34 -12.28 -4.31
C GLY A 260 -11.30 -13.20 -3.68
N GLY A 261 -10.22 -13.47 -4.42
CA GLY A 261 -9.08 -14.29 -3.99
C GLY A 261 -9.23 -15.80 -4.21
N VAL A 262 -10.43 -16.32 -4.50
CA VAL A 262 -10.65 -17.78 -4.63
C VAL A 262 -9.98 -18.35 -5.88
N ALA A 263 -10.15 -17.71 -7.04
CA ALA A 263 -9.50 -18.16 -8.28
C ALA A 263 -7.97 -18.19 -8.18
N GLU A 264 -7.38 -17.19 -7.53
CA GLU A 264 -5.93 -17.11 -7.29
C GLU A 264 -5.46 -18.22 -6.36
N ALA A 265 -6.20 -18.47 -5.26
CA ALA A 265 -5.91 -19.57 -4.35
C ALA A 265 -5.98 -20.95 -5.03
N LEU A 266 -7.01 -21.18 -5.84
CA LEU A 266 -7.16 -22.42 -6.62
C LEU A 266 -6.01 -22.60 -7.62
N LEU A 267 -5.61 -21.52 -8.31
CA LEU A 267 -4.49 -21.56 -9.26
C LEU A 267 -3.17 -21.89 -8.55
N GLU A 268 -2.86 -21.20 -7.46
CA GLU A 268 -1.57 -21.36 -6.77
C GLU A 268 -1.49 -22.68 -5.98
N CYS A 269 -2.61 -23.19 -5.46
CA CYS A 269 -2.63 -24.49 -4.78
C CYS A 269 -2.63 -25.68 -5.76
N ASP A 270 -2.94 -25.48 -7.04
CA ASP A 270 -2.94 -26.53 -8.06
C ASP A 270 -1.55 -26.70 -8.71
N PRO A 271 -0.81 -27.79 -8.41
CA PRO A 271 0.53 -27.99 -8.96
C PRO A 271 0.52 -28.21 -10.47
N VAL A 272 -0.57 -28.70 -11.06
CA VAL A 272 -0.70 -28.89 -12.51
C VAL A 272 -0.81 -27.53 -13.19
N ARG A 273 -1.70 -26.66 -12.69
CA ARG A 273 -1.86 -25.30 -13.23
C ARG A 273 -0.59 -24.47 -13.07
N ARG A 274 0.11 -24.58 -11.94
CA ARG A 274 1.42 -23.93 -11.77
C ARG A 274 2.44 -24.42 -12.78
N ALA A 275 2.52 -25.73 -13.02
CA ALA A 275 3.43 -26.29 -14.03
C ALA A 275 3.10 -25.81 -15.45
N GLU A 276 1.81 -25.73 -15.81
CA GLU A 276 1.36 -25.19 -17.10
C GLU A 276 1.71 -23.70 -17.28
N ARG A 277 1.57 -22.90 -16.22
CA ARG A 277 2.02 -21.50 -16.20
C ARG A 277 3.52 -21.43 -16.41
N ASP A 278 4.30 -22.17 -15.61
CA ASP A 278 5.76 -22.12 -15.65
C ASP A 278 6.29 -22.58 -17.03
N GLU A 279 5.67 -23.58 -17.65
CA GLU A 279 5.96 -24.00 -19.03
C GLU A 279 5.65 -22.88 -20.04
N SER A 280 4.53 -22.17 -19.86
CA SER A 280 4.19 -21.03 -20.72
C SER A 280 5.21 -19.90 -20.61
N VAL A 281 5.65 -19.58 -19.39
CA VAL A 281 6.71 -18.58 -19.15
C VAL A 281 8.03 -19.01 -19.77
N TRP A 282 8.38 -20.30 -19.66
CA TRP A 282 9.55 -20.86 -20.32
C TRP A 282 9.50 -20.69 -21.85
N ARG A 283 8.35 -20.96 -22.48
CA ARG A 283 8.16 -20.74 -23.93
C ARG A 283 8.30 -19.29 -24.34
N ILE A 284 7.86 -18.34 -23.50
CA ILE A 284 8.08 -16.90 -23.75
C ILE A 284 9.58 -16.61 -23.80
N LEU A 285 10.33 -17.06 -22.78
CA LEU A 285 11.78 -16.86 -22.71
C LEU A 285 12.48 -17.45 -23.94
N GLU A 286 12.19 -18.70 -24.29
CA GLU A 286 12.79 -19.36 -25.47
C GLU A 286 12.48 -18.60 -26.78
N SER A 287 11.26 -18.09 -26.92
CA SER A 287 10.82 -17.38 -28.11
C SER A 287 11.51 -16.02 -28.25
N ILE A 288 11.64 -15.27 -27.15
CA ILE A 288 12.40 -14.01 -27.16
C ILE A 288 13.87 -14.30 -27.47
N HIS A 289 14.51 -15.27 -26.79
CA HIS A 289 15.91 -15.60 -27.02
C HIS A 289 16.18 -16.02 -28.48
N ARG A 290 15.28 -16.80 -29.09
CA ARG A 290 15.39 -17.21 -30.50
C ARG A 290 15.30 -16.03 -31.47
N ARG A 291 14.47 -15.03 -31.16
CA ARG A 291 14.23 -13.85 -32.02
C ARG A 291 15.27 -12.75 -31.82
N ARG A 292 15.75 -12.58 -30.59
CA ARG A 292 16.66 -11.52 -30.13
C ARG A 292 17.74 -12.12 -29.22
N PRO A 293 18.69 -12.91 -29.77
CA PRO A 293 19.69 -13.65 -28.98
C PRO A 293 20.70 -12.76 -28.25
N GLU A 294 20.76 -11.48 -28.59
CA GLU A 294 21.57 -10.48 -27.90
C GLU A 294 20.97 -10.04 -26.57
N LEU A 295 19.66 -10.23 -26.36
CA LEU A 295 18.99 -9.89 -25.11
C LEU A 295 19.27 -10.96 -24.05
N ARG A 296 19.43 -10.52 -22.80
CA ARG A 296 19.45 -11.41 -21.64
C ARG A 296 18.12 -11.33 -20.92
N ILE A 297 17.59 -12.49 -20.54
CA ILE A 297 16.28 -12.62 -19.92
C ILE A 297 16.45 -13.37 -18.62
N THR A 298 15.90 -12.84 -17.54
CA THR A 298 15.85 -13.47 -16.23
C THR A 298 14.39 -13.71 -15.85
N VAL A 299 14.07 -14.92 -15.41
CA VAL A 299 12.77 -15.24 -14.81
C VAL A 299 12.99 -15.47 -13.32
N PHE A 300 12.22 -14.77 -12.49
CA PHE A 300 12.33 -14.85 -11.04
C PHE A 300 10.96 -14.64 -10.40
N GLY A 301 10.85 -14.94 -9.11
CA GLY A 301 9.68 -14.62 -8.30
C GLY A 301 10.14 -13.92 -7.02
N GLU A 302 9.39 -12.93 -6.59
CA GLU A 302 9.66 -12.22 -5.34
C GLU A 302 9.13 -13.01 -4.15
N ARG A 303 9.86 -12.99 -3.03
CA ARG A 303 9.49 -13.77 -1.82
C ARG A 303 8.07 -13.47 -1.36
N CYS A 304 7.71 -12.18 -1.41
CA CYS A 304 6.47 -11.63 -0.90
C CYS A 304 5.38 -11.48 -1.99
N ASP A 305 5.64 -11.84 -3.25
CA ASP A 305 4.63 -11.73 -4.31
C ASP A 305 4.23 -13.11 -4.85
N LEU A 306 3.16 -13.11 -5.65
CA LEU A 306 2.66 -14.28 -6.35
C LEU A 306 3.11 -14.22 -7.81
N GLY A 307 3.31 -15.39 -8.40
CA GLY A 307 3.70 -15.52 -9.79
C GLY A 307 5.17 -15.23 -10.08
N LEU A 308 5.45 -14.96 -11.35
CA LEU A 308 6.79 -14.81 -11.91
C LEU A 308 6.92 -13.48 -12.65
N TYR A 309 8.13 -12.96 -12.68
CA TYR A 309 8.53 -11.76 -13.39
C TYR A 309 9.58 -12.09 -14.44
N LEU A 310 9.58 -11.31 -15.51
CA LEU A 310 10.58 -11.35 -16.57
C LEU A 310 11.32 -10.01 -16.59
N ASP A 311 12.62 -10.05 -16.32
CA ASP A 311 13.51 -8.93 -16.58
C ASP A 311 14.25 -9.16 -17.89
N VAL A 312 14.31 -8.13 -18.73
CA VAL A 312 15.12 -8.13 -19.94
C VAL A 312 16.16 -7.02 -19.86
N THR A 313 17.41 -7.38 -20.12
CA THR A 313 18.55 -6.46 -20.17
C THR A 313 19.29 -6.56 -21.49
N ASP A 314 19.78 -5.42 -21.96
CA ASP A 314 20.63 -5.26 -23.14
C ASP A 314 22.13 -5.36 -22.82
N GLY A 315 22.50 -5.65 -21.57
CA GLY A 315 23.86 -5.91 -21.13
C GLY A 315 24.39 -4.99 -20.04
N ALA A 316 23.74 -3.85 -19.75
CA ALA A 316 24.11 -2.95 -18.66
C ALA A 316 22.94 -2.61 -17.72
N ASP A 317 21.77 -2.31 -18.26
CA ASP A 317 20.59 -1.88 -17.48
C ASP A 317 19.37 -2.77 -17.78
N VAL A 318 18.40 -2.78 -16.87
CA VAL A 318 17.10 -3.44 -17.10
C VAL A 318 16.33 -2.60 -18.12
N ALA A 319 16.18 -3.11 -19.34
CA ALA A 319 15.48 -2.47 -20.44
C ALA A 319 13.96 -2.60 -20.29
N ALA A 320 13.48 -3.68 -19.66
CA ALA A 320 12.08 -3.86 -19.31
C ALA A 320 11.87 -4.89 -18.21
N HIS A 321 10.75 -4.74 -17.52
CA HIS A 321 10.27 -5.59 -16.43
C HIS A 321 8.79 -5.91 -16.65
N TRP A 322 8.42 -7.19 -16.65
CA TRP A 322 7.03 -7.61 -16.80
C TRP A 322 6.61 -8.64 -15.76
N PHE A 323 5.40 -8.49 -15.25
CA PHE A 323 4.69 -9.57 -14.58
C PHE A 323 4.19 -10.59 -15.62
N ALA A 324 4.63 -11.85 -15.48
CA ALA A 324 4.45 -12.91 -16.49
C ALA A 324 2.97 -13.17 -16.81
N ASP A 325 2.13 -13.32 -15.80
CA ASP A 325 0.69 -13.57 -15.99
C ASP A 325 -0.02 -12.36 -16.61
N GLY A 326 0.46 -11.15 -16.30
CA GLY A 326 -0.03 -9.93 -16.94
C GLY A 326 0.26 -9.92 -18.45
N LEU A 327 1.48 -10.29 -18.85
CA LEU A 327 1.86 -10.39 -20.25
C LEU A 327 1.12 -11.53 -20.97
N LEU A 328 1.11 -12.72 -20.37
CA LEU A 328 0.54 -13.93 -20.95
C LEU A 328 -1.00 -13.86 -21.03
N MET A 329 -1.66 -13.63 -19.91
CA MET A 329 -3.12 -13.72 -19.84
C MET A 329 -3.79 -12.45 -20.38
N ARG A 330 -3.38 -11.27 -19.90
CA ARG A 330 -4.11 -10.02 -20.21
C ARG A 330 -3.81 -9.46 -21.59
N ARG A 331 -2.57 -9.62 -22.09
CA ARG A 331 -2.14 -9.02 -23.37
C ARG A 331 -2.06 -10.03 -24.51
N ALA A 332 -1.65 -11.26 -24.22
CA ALA A 332 -1.43 -12.28 -25.24
C ALA A 332 -2.54 -13.34 -25.34
N GLY A 333 -3.53 -13.34 -24.44
CA GLY A 333 -4.65 -14.29 -24.49
C GLY A 333 -4.20 -15.74 -24.29
N ASN A 334 -3.24 -15.96 -23.39
CA ASN A 334 -2.61 -17.26 -23.10
C ASN A 334 -1.76 -17.85 -24.23
N ASP A 335 -1.31 -17.05 -25.19
CA ASP A 335 -0.37 -17.47 -26.25
C ASP A 335 1.07 -16.99 -25.92
N PRO A 336 1.99 -17.90 -25.57
CA PRO A 336 3.39 -17.57 -25.28
C PRO A 336 4.15 -16.92 -26.45
N GLU A 337 3.84 -17.29 -27.69
CA GLU A 337 4.55 -16.77 -28.87
C GLU A 337 4.15 -15.31 -29.12
N ARG A 338 2.85 -15.01 -28.96
CA ARG A 338 2.33 -13.64 -29.00
C ARG A 338 2.81 -12.80 -27.82
N ALA A 339 2.91 -13.38 -26.62
CA ALA A 339 3.47 -12.70 -25.46
C ALA A 339 4.93 -12.27 -25.70
N ALA A 340 5.73 -13.15 -26.30
CA ALA A 340 7.11 -12.84 -26.70
C ALA A 340 7.18 -11.71 -27.75
N ASP A 341 6.29 -11.71 -28.76
CA ASP A 341 6.24 -10.62 -29.76
C ASP A 341 5.89 -9.27 -29.12
N LEU A 342 4.95 -9.26 -28.18
CA LEU A 342 4.56 -8.05 -27.46
C LEU A 342 5.69 -7.53 -26.57
N ALA A 343 6.40 -8.42 -25.86
CA ALA A 343 7.54 -8.04 -25.04
C ALA A 343 8.67 -7.42 -25.89
N ILE A 344 8.99 -8.01 -27.05
CA ILE A 344 10.00 -7.47 -27.96
C ILE A 344 9.55 -6.10 -28.51
N ALA A 345 8.29 -5.99 -28.94
CA ALA A 345 7.77 -4.74 -29.49
C ALA A 345 7.74 -3.59 -28.46
N ASP A 346 7.62 -3.89 -27.17
CA ASP A 346 7.70 -2.89 -26.11
C ASP A 346 9.13 -2.37 -25.90
N LEU A 347 10.17 -3.19 -26.14
CA LEU A 347 11.57 -2.80 -26.04
C LEU A 347 12.02 -1.85 -27.17
N ASP A 348 11.36 -1.94 -28.32
CA ASP A 348 11.72 -1.14 -29.51
C ASP A 348 11.04 0.25 -29.52
N ARG A 349 10.34 0.65 -28.45
CA ARG A 349 9.61 1.93 -28.32
C ARG A 349 10.37 2.97 -27.52
#